data_AF-A0A7J0ESM0-F1
#
_entry.id   AF-A0A7J0ESM0-F1
#
_cell.length_a   1.000
_cell.length_b   1.000
_cell.length_c   1.000
_cell.angle_alpha   90.00
_cell.angle_beta   90.00
_cell.angle_gamma   90.00
#
_symmetry.space_group_name_H-M   'P 1'
#
loop_
_entity.id
_entity.type
_entity.pdbx_description
1 polymer ?
#
loop_
_entity_poly.entity_id
_entity_poly.type
_entity_poly.pdbx_seq_one_letter_code
_entity_poly.pdbx_strand_id
1 'polypeptide(L)'
;MFYNHMVSSSYSRPNSIVCGKWVGWDYTELFDEMPDRDLVSWNSLIACYSQAGLHYEALNVCNQMRMLNIGFDGFTFVSLLSSCAHLGALSVGVRLHRLASEKGMLGNVFVGNALIDKYAKCGNLGGALCVFNGMKRRDVSTWNSMIVGYGVHGQGNQAISFFKKHDGSWGPV
;
A
#
# COMPACT_ATOMS: atom_id res chain seq x y z
N MET A 1 23.37 12.59 34.65
CA MET A 1 24.49 11.67 34.40
C MET A 1 23.98 10.36 33.80
N PHE A 2 23.63 10.33 32.51
CA PHE A 2 23.54 9.09 31.71
C PHE A 2 23.72 9.45 30.22
N TYR A 3 24.78 10.20 29.93
CA TYR A 3 25.15 10.61 28.56
C TYR A 3 26.48 9.99 28.08
N ASN A 4 27.02 9.02 28.81
CA ASN A 4 28.34 8.43 28.53
C ASN A 4 28.35 6.91 28.75
N HIS A 5 27.59 6.16 27.95
CA HIS A 5 27.85 4.72 27.82
C HIS A 5 27.48 4.10 26.45
N MET A 6 27.53 4.89 25.38
CA MET A 6 27.48 4.37 24.00
C MET A 6 28.70 4.82 23.19
N VAL A 7 29.90 4.47 23.66
CA VAL A 7 31.12 4.52 22.84
C VAL A 7 31.99 3.30 23.17
N SER A 8 31.64 2.14 22.62
CA SER A 8 32.62 1.07 22.34
C SER A 8 32.02 -0.01 21.42
N SER A 9 31.76 0.34 20.16
CA SER A 9 32.12 -0.55 19.06
C SER A 9 32.22 0.28 17.79
N SER A 10 33.42 0.28 17.26
CA SER A 10 33.90 1.06 16.13
C SER A 10 33.36 0.51 14.81
N TYR A 11 32.43 1.21 14.16
CA TYR A 11 32.38 1.29 12.69
C TYR A 11 31.94 2.71 12.26
N SER A 12 32.79 3.28 11.43
CA SER A 12 32.77 4.58 10.76
C SER A 12 31.41 5.04 10.22
N ARG A 13 31.06 6.30 10.50
CA ARG A 13 29.99 7.04 9.80
C ARG A 13 30.37 7.26 8.31
N PRO A 14 29.58 6.80 7.33
CA PRO A 14 29.69 7.31 5.98
C PRO A 14 28.80 8.55 5.85
N ASN A 15 29.43 9.69 5.54
CA ASN A 15 28.75 10.85 4.99
C ASN A 15 28.16 10.50 3.62
N SER A 16 26.88 10.09 3.58
CA SER A 16 25.96 10.39 2.48
C SER A 16 24.57 9.86 2.83
N ILE A 17 23.62 10.79 2.92
CA ILE A 17 22.20 10.48 3.05
C ILE A 17 21.75 9.93 1.71
N VAL A 18 21.66 8.61 1.59
CA VAL A 18 20.81 7.98 0.58
C VAL A 18 19.56 7.51 1.31
N CYS A 19 18.45 8.17 1.01
CA CYS A 19 17.12 7.78 1.48
C CYS A 19 16.89 6.30 1.13
N GLY A 20 17.04 5.40 2.11
CA GLY A 20 16.53 4.03 2.00
C GLY A 20 17.47 2.85 2.24
N LYS A 21 18.74 3.01 2.65
CA LYS A 21 19.54 1.86 3.12
C LYS A 21 20.46 2.22 4.28
N TRP A 22 19.97 2.00 5.49
CA TRP A 22 20.86 1.77 6.63
C TRP A 22 21.47 0.38 6.42
N VAL A 23 22.77 0.34 6.13
CA VAL A 23 23.51 -0.92 6.06
C VAL A 23 23.58 -1.47 7.49
N GLY A 24 22.71 -2.41 7.83
CA GLY A 24 22.84 -3.26 9.02
C GLY A 24 21.77 -3.19 10.11
N TRP A 25 20.64 -2.50 9.91
CA TRP A 25 19.52 -2.49 10.87
C TRP A 25 18.27 -3.12 10.24
N ASP A 26 17.63 -4.06 10.93
CA ASP A 26 16.26 -4.47 10.58
C ASP A 26 15.29 -3.36 11.00
N TYR A 27 14.26 -3.09 10.20
CA TYR A 27 13.26 -2.07 10.51
C TYR A 27 12.53 -2.38 11.84
N THR A 28 12.45 -3.65 12.21
CA THR A 28 11.93 -4.14 13.48
C THR A 28 12.77 -3.70 14.68
N GLU A 29 14.10 -3.74 14.59
CA GLU A 29 14.99 -3.36 15.71
C GLU A 29 14.80 -1.89 16.07
N LEU A 30 14.80 -1.01 15.07
CA LEU A 30 14.54 0.42 15.27
C LEU A 30 13.13 0.66 15.83
N PHE A 31 12.15 -0.08 15.33
CA PHE A 31 10.78 -0.01 15.82
C PHE A 31 10.67 -0.51 17.26
N ASP A 32 11.51 -1.50 17.63
CA ASP A 32 11.47 -2.11 18.95
C ASP A 32 12.05 -1.22 20.05
N GLU A 33 13.03 -0.38 19.70
CA GLU A 33 13.60 0.64 20.57
C GLU A 33 12.64 1.81 20.87
N MET A 34 11.53 1.94 20.14
CA MET A 34 10.56 3.02 20.39
C MET A 34 9.83 2.81 21.71
N PRO A 35 9.92 3.75 22.68
CA PRO A 35 9.28 3.62 23.98
C PRO A 35 7.76 3.64 23.89
N ASP A 36 7.22 4.43 22.96
CA ASP A 36 5.80 4.52 22.66
C ASP A 36 5.58 4.30 21.15
N ARG A 37 4.68 3.37 20.81
CA ARG A 37 4.36 3.00 19.43
C ARG A 37 2.91 3.39 19.13
N ASP A 38 2.72 4.30 18.19
CA ASP A 38 1.43 4.78 17.76
C ASP A 38 1.13 4.35 16.31
N LEU A 39 -0.05 4.69 15.81
CA LEU A 39 -0.44 4.30 14.44
C LEU A 39 0.54 4.80 13.37
N VAL A 40 1.19 5.95 13.61
CA VAL A 40 2.17 6.52 12.66
C VAL A 40 3.43 5.67 12.61
N SER A 41 3.94 5.19 13.75
CA SER A 41 5.11 4.32 13.76
C SER A 41 4.83 2.98 13.07
N TRP A 42 3.65 2.38 13.29
CA TRP A 42 3.23 1.15 12.60
C TRP A 42 3.08 1.35 11.08
N ASN A 43 2.45 2.46 10.67
CA ASN A 43 2.32 2.82 9.26
C ASN A 43 3.68 3.02 8.59
N SER A 44 4.62 3.65 9.31
CA SER A 44 5.98 3.86 8.84
C SER A 44 6.70 2.53 8.63
N LEU A 45 6.57 1.59 9.57
CA LEU A 45 7.16 0.25 9.46
C LEU A 45 6.63 -0.52 8.23
N ILE A 46 5.31 -0.51 8.02
CA ILE A 46 4.69 -1.12 6.84
C ILE A 46 5.20 -0.48 5.55
N ALA A 47 5.26 0.86 5.50
CA ALA A 47 5.73 1.58 4.33
C ALA A 47 7.20 1.29 4.03
N CYS A 48 8.06 1.24 5.06
CA CYS A 48 9.48 0.88 4.91
C CYS A 48 9.64 -0.51 4.30
N TYR A 49 8.95 -1.53 4.83
CA TYR A 49 8.98 -2.87 4.24
C TYR A 49 8.44 -2.90 2.82
N SER A 50 7.30 -2.23 2.56
CA SER A 50 6.69 -2.17 1.23
C SER A 50 7.60 -1.49 0.19
N GLN A 51 8.28 -0.40 0.56
CA GLN A 51 9.20 0.33 -0.33
C GLN A 51 10.52 -0.43 -0.55
N ALA A 52 10.95 -1.21 0.44
CA ALA A 52 12.11 -2.10 0.34
C ALA A 52 11.84 -3.37 -0.50
N GLY A 53 10.60 -3.58 -0.96
CA GLY A 53 10.19 -4.80 -1.67
C GLY A 53 9.96 -6.01 -0.76
N LEU A 54 10.05 -5.82 0.56
CA LEU A 54 9.85 -6.83 1.61
C LEU A 54 8.35 -6.94 1.92
N HIS A 55 7.58 -7.35 0.93
CA HIS A 55 6.11 -7.32 0.99
C HIS A 55 5.52 -8.34 1.97
N TYR A 56 6.20 -9.46 2.22
CA TYR A 56 5.74 -10.45 3.20
C TYR A 56 5.85 -9.92 4.62
N GLU A 57 6.92 -9.20 4.91
CA GLU A 57 7.19 -8.55 6.18
C GLU A 57 6.16 -7.45 6.44
N ALA A 58 5.83 -6.64 5.43
CA ALA A 58 4.73 -5.67 5.51
C ALA A 58 3.39 -6.32 5.90
N LEU A 59 3.07 -7.50 5.34
CA LEU A 59 1.87 -8.25 5.70
C LEU A 59 1.96 -8.89 7.09
N ASN A 60 3.16 -9.27 7.54
CA ASN A 60 3.38 -9.78 8.89
C ASN A 60 3.11 -8.69 9.94
N VAL A 61 3.56 -7.45 9.67
CA VAL A 61 3.26 -6.29 10.51
C VAL A 61 1.75 -6.05 10.61
N CYS A 62 1.00 -6.21 9.52
CA CYS A 62 -0.48 -6.18 9.58
C CYS A 62 -1.06 -7.24 10.53
N ASN A 63 -0.51 -8.46 10.56
CA ASN A 63 -0.97 -9.48 11.51
C ASN A 63 -0.67 -9.08 12.96
N GLN A 64 0.50 -8.49 13.21
CA GLN A 64 0.86 -7.96 14.54
C GLN A 64 -0.10 -6.83 14.98
N MET A 65 -0.34 -5.84 14.12
CA MET A 65 -1.32 -4.76 14.40
C MET A 65 -2.69 -5.33 14.76
N ARG A 66 -3.15 -6.37 14.07
CA ARG A 66 -4.42 -7.03 14.38
C ARG A 66 -4.41 -7.74 15.73
N MET A 67 -3.35 -8.46 16.08
CA MET A 67 -3.25 -9.16 17.36
C MET A 67 -3.22 -8.18 18.54
N LEU A 68 -2.59 -7.03 18.34
CA LEU A 68 -2.50 -5.95 19.33
C LEU A 68 -3.71 -5.01 19.31
N ASN A 69 -4.75 -5.29 18.51
CA ASN A 69 -5.93 -4.44 18.33
C ASN A 69 -5.64 -2.98 17.94
N ILE A 70 -4.57 -2.78 17.17
CA ILE A 70 -4.19 -1.48 16.64
C ILE A 70 -5.08 -1.13 15.46
N GLY A 71 -5.48 0.15 15.38
CA GLY A 71 -6.33 0.66 14.32
C GLY A 71 -5.69 0.58 12.93
N PHE A 72 -6.51 0.71 11.90
CA PHE A 72 -6.08 0.81 10.51
C PHE A 72 -6.64 2.10 9.95
N ASP A 73 -5.84 2.85 9.19
CA ASP A 73 -6.29 4.01 8.44
C ASP A 73 -6.11 3.80 6.92
N GLY A 74 -6.48 4.79 6.13
CA GLY A 74 -6.36 4.73 4.68
C GLY A 74 -4.91 4.49 4.21
N PHE A 75 -3.92 5.02 4.92
CA PHE A 75 -2.51 4.82 4.58
C PHE A 75 -2.07 3.38 4.84
N THR A 76 -2.50 2.79 5.96
CA THR A 76 -2.28 1.37 6.26
C THR A 76 -2.81 0.50 5.12
N PHE A 77 -4.06 0.74 4.68
CA PHE A 77 -4.68 -0.05 3.61
C PHE A 77 -3.96 0.11 2.27
N VAL A 78 -3.61 1.34 1.87
CA VAL A 78 -2.90 1.58 0.61
C VAL A 78 -1.57 0.82 0.56
N SER A 79 -0.77 0.90 1.63
CA SER A 79 0.54 0.23 1.70
C SER A 79 0.40 -1.30 1.66
N LEU A 80 -0.56 -1.86 2.41
CA LEU A 80 -0.77 -3.31 2.44
C LEU A 80 -1.37 -3.85 1.13
N LEU A 81 -2.30 -3.12 0.51
CA LEU A 81 -2.88 -3.49 -0.78
C LEU A 81 -1.85 -3.42 -1.90
N SER A 82 -0.97 -2.42 -1.88
CA SER A 82 0.17 -2.34 -2.80
C SER A 82 1.09 -3.57 -2.64
N SER A 83 1.48 -3.90 -1.40
CA SER A 83 2.27 -5.12 -1.13
C SER A 83 1.56 -6.39 -1.61
N CYS A 84 0.24 -6.51 -1.40
CA CYS A 84 -0.54 -7.63 -1.94
C CYS A 84 -0.54 -7.68 -3.47
N ALA A 85 -0.60 -6.53 -4.12
CA ALA A 85 -0.59 -6.40 -5.58
C ALA A 85 0.75 -6.87 -6.16
N HIS A 86 1.87 -6.51 -5.52
CA HIS A 86 3.20 -6.96 -5.90
C HIS A 86 3.41 -8.47 -5.69
N LEU A 87 2.82 -9.04 -4.64
CA LEU A 87 2.88 -10.48 -4.39
C LEU A 87 1.87 -11.31 -5.21
N GLY A 88 0.94 -10.68 -5.92
CA GLY A 88 -0.19 -11.39 -6.55
C GLY A 88 -1.11 -12.09 -5.53
N ALA A 89 -1.10 -11.64 -4.27
CA ALA A 89 -1.77 -12.29 -3.15
C ALA A 89 -3.28 -11.98 -3.13
N LEU A 90 -4.03 -12.60 -4.04
CA LEU A 90 -5.46 -12.32 -4.23
C LEU A 90 -6.28 -12.54 -2.95
N SER A 91 -6.06 -13.66 -2.25
CA SER A 91 -6.78 -14.04 -1.03
C SER A 91 -6.58 -13.03 0.11
N VAL A 92 -5.34 -12.59 0.32
CA VAL A 92 -5.00 -11.58 1.34
C VAL A 92 -5.66 -10.25 1.00
N GLY A 93 -5.57 -9.80 -0.26
CA GLY A 93 -6.20 -8.54 -0.64
C GLY A 93 -7.73 -8.59 -0.60
N VAL A 94 -8.38 -9.75 -0.75
CA VAL A 94 -9.84 -9.89 -0.51
C VAL A 94 -10.15 -9.70 0.98
N ARG A 95 -9.33 -10.26 1.87
CA ARG A 95 -9.47 -10.06 3.32
C ARG A 95 -9.27 -8.59 3.71
N LEU A 96 -8.29 -7.92 3.12
CA LEU A 96 -8.06 -6.47 3.31
C LEU A 96 -9.22 -5.63 2.76
N HIS A 97 -9.78 -5.99 1.60
CA HIS A 97 -10.97 -5.32 1.07
C HIS A 97 -12.16 -5.43 2.04
N ARG A 98 -12.42 -6.62 2.58
CA ARG A 98 -13.47 -6.82 3.58
C ARG A 98 -13.21 -5.98 4.84
N LEU A 99 -11.98 -5.98 5.34
CA LEU A 99 -11.59 -5.19 6.51
C LEU A 99 -11.73 -3.67 6.24
N ALA A 100 -11.37 -3.20 5.05
CA ALA A 100 -11.56 -1.81 4.64
C ALA A 100 -13.05 -1.42 4.63
N SER A 101 -13.93 -2.34 4.20
CA SER A 101 -15.38 -2.17 4.29
C SER A 101 -15.86 -2.05 5.74
N GLU A 102 -15.45 -2.97 6.60
CA GLU A 102 -15.78 -2.98 8.04
C GLU A 102 -15.31 -1.71 8.75
N LYS A 103 -14.22 -1.09 8.27
CA LYS A 103 -13.66 0.17 8.81
C LYS A 103 -14.19 1.44 8.11
N GLY A 104 -15.12 1.31 7.16
CA GLY A 104 -15.69 2.46 6.43
C GLY A 104 -14.72 3.15 5.46
N MET A 105 -13.65 2.47 5.04
CA MET A 105 -12.59 3.04 4.21
C MET A 105 -12.90 3.05 2.71
N LEU A 106 -13.98 2.41 2.25
CA LEU A 106 -14.32 2.34 0.82
C LEU A 106 -14.68 3.69 0.19
N GLY A 107 -14.99 4.71 1.00
CA GLY A 107 -15.18 6.08 0.52
C GLY A 107 -13.88 6.82 0.18
N ASN A 108 -12.73 6.30 0.60
CA ASN A 108 -11.43 6.91 0.35
C ASN A 108 -10.94 6.55 -1.06
N VAL A 109 -10.70 7.56 -1.91
CA VAL A 109 -10.26 7.38 -3.31
C VAL A 109 -8.93 6.65 -3.42
N PHE A 110 -7.99 6.88 -2.49
CA PHE A 110 -6.69 6.22 -2.49
C PHE A 110 -6.82 4.73 -2.20
N VAL A 111 -7.68 4.36 -1.24
CA VAL A 111 -7.97 2.95 -0.92
C VAL A 111 -8.68 2.28 -2.08
N GLY A 112 -9.64 2.96 -2.72
CA GLY A 112 -10.31 2.46 -3.92
C GLY A 112 -9.34 2.19 -5.07
N ASN A 113 -8.44 3.13 -5.35
CA ASN A 113 -7.41 2.98 -6.38
C ASN A 113 -6.46 1.82 -6.07
N ALA A 114 -6.01 1.67 -4.82
CA ALA A 114 -5.15 0.56 -4.39
C ALA A 114 -5.87 -0.80 -4.51
N LEU A 115 -7.18 -0.86 -4.22
CA LEU A 115 -7.99 -2.06 -4.42
C LEU A 115 -8.10 -2.43 -5.91
N ILE A 116 -8.36 -1.46 -6.79
CA ILE A 116 -8.41 -1.67 -8.24
C ILE A 116 -7.06 -2.23 -8.73
N ASP A 117 -5.95 -1.59 -8.40
CA ASP A 117 -4.60 -2.03 -8.78
C ASP A 117 -4.33 -3.46 -8.30
N LYS A 118 -4.66 -3.75 -7.03
CA LYS A 118 -4.51 -5.09 -6.45
C LYS A 118 -5.31 -6.14 -7.21
N TYR A 119 -6.59 -5.89 -7.51
CA TYR A 119 -7.42 -6.86 -8.21
C TYR A 119 -6.97 -7.04 -9.66
N ALA A 120 -6.62 -5.95 -10.35
CA ALA A 120 -6.11 -5.97 -11.70
C ALA A 120 -4.81 -6.78 -11.80
N LYS A 121 -3.81 -6.51 -10.95
CA LYS A 121 -2.53 -7.27 -10.94
C LYS A 121 -2.70 -8.74 -10.59
N CYS A 122 -3.73 -9.10 -9.81
CA CYS A 122 -4.08 -10.49 -9.53
C CYS A 122 -4.92 -11.16 -10.66
N GLY A 123 -5.14 -10.50 -11.79
CA GLY A 123 -5.94 -11.02 -12.90
C GLY A 123 -7.45 -11.04 -12.66
N ASN A 124 -7.93 -10.48 -11.55
CA ASN A 124 -9.35 -10.43 -11.23
C ASN A 124 -9.96 -9.08 -11.64
N LEU A 125 -10.08 -8.87 -12.96
CA LEU A 125 -10.65 -7.65 -13.52
C LEU A 125 -12.11 -7.42 -13.14
N GLY A 126 -12.88 -8.48 -12.90
CA GLY A 126 -14.27 -8.38 -12.40
C GLY A 126 -14.32 -7.74 -11.01
N GLY A 127 -13.41 -8.14 -10.11
CA GLY A 127 -13.25 -7.52 -8.80
C GLY A 127 -12.81 -6.05 -8.89
N ALA A 128 -11.87 -5.73 -9.78
CA ALA A 128 -11.43 -4.37 -10.03
C ALA A 128 -12.59 -3.48 -10.52
N LEU A 129 -13.38 -3.96 -11.48
CA LEU A 129 -14.55 -3.27 -12.00
C LEU A 129 -15.64 -3.08 -10.94
N CYS A 130 -15.85 -4.07 -10.07
CA CYS A 130 -16.79 -3.97 -8.95
C CYS A 130 -16.41 -2.82 -8.01
N VAL A 131 -15.14 -2.73 -7.63
CA VAL A 131 -14.62 -1.61 -6.83
C VAL A 131 -14.82 -0.28 -7.56
N PHE A 132 -14.39 -0.21 -8.82
CA PHE A 132 -14.55 0.99 -9.65
C PHE A 132 -16.00 1.48 -9.66
N ASN A 133 -16.96 0.58 -9.91
CA ASN A 133 -18.38 0.91 -9.96
C ASN A 133 -18.93 1.37 -8.60
N GLY A 134 -18.43 0.83 -7.49
CA GLY A 134 -18.81 1.22 -6.14
C GLY A 134 -18.23 2.57 -5.67
N MET A 135 -17.20 3.10 -6.32
CA MET A 135 -16.59 4.38 -5.94
C MET A 135 -17.49 5.57 -6.31
N LYS A 136 -17.80 6.41 -5.32
CA LYS A 136 -18.56 7.66 -5.50
C LYS A 136 -17.74 8.77 -6.16
N ARG A 137 -16.44 8.81 -5.86
CA ARG A 137 -15.47 9.76 -6.44
C ARG A 137 -14.39 8.97 -7.16
N ARG A 138 -14.06 9.38 -8.38
CA ARG A 138 -13.02 8.77 -9.22
C ARG A 138 -12.13 9.89 -9.74
N ASP A 139 -10.83 9.67 -9.68
CA ASP A 139 -9.84 10.58 -10.24
C ASP A 139 -9.20 9.95 -11.49
N VAL A 140 -8.30 10.70 -12.12
CA VAL A 140 -7.57 10.24 -13.31
C VAL A 140 -6.85 8.91 -13.04
N SER A 141 -6.29 8.77 -11.84
CA SER A 141 -5.63 7.54 -11.40
C SER A 141 -6.59 6.35 -11.38
N THR A 142 -7.84 6.53 -10.92
CA THR A 142 -8.88 5.49 -10.92
C THR A 142 -9.13 4.94 -12.33
N TRP A 143 -9.26 5.81 -13.33
CA TRP A 143 -9.48 5.41 -14.72
C TRP A 143 -8.24 4.76 -15.32
N ASN A 144 -7.06 5.34 -15.08
CA ASN A 144 -5.79 4.79 -15.54
C ASN A 144 -5.55 3.37 -15.01
N SER A 145 -5.85 3.10 -13.74
CA SER A 145 -5.73 1.76 -13.16
C SER A 145 -6.60 0.72 -13.90
N MET A 146 -7.82 1.09 -14.31
CA MET A 146 -8.68 0.19 -15.11
C MET A 146 -8.15 -0.02 -16.54
N ILE A 147 -7.72 1.06 -17.21
CA ILE A 147 -7.17 1.00 -18.57
C ILE A 147 -5.92 0.13 -18.60
N VAL A 148 -4.98 0.37 -17.67
CA VAL A 148 -3.75 -0.43 -17.52
C VAL A 148 -4.11 -1.88 -17.21
N GLY A 149 -5.05 -2.11 -16.27
CA GLY A 149 -5.52 -3.46 -15.95
C GLY A 149 -6.03 -4.21 -17.18
N TYR A 150 -6.95 -3.62 -17.95
CA TYR A 150 -7.44 -4.25 -19.18
C TYR A 150 -6.34 -4.45 -20.23
N GLY A 151 -5.42 -3.49 -20.38
CA GLY A 151 -4.31 -3.56 -21.34
C GLY A 151 -3.35 -4.72 -21.05
N VAL A 152 -2.89 -4.84 -19.80
CA VAL A 152 -1.96 -5.91 -19.37
C VAL A 152 -2.57 -7.30 -19.54
N HIS A 153 -3.90 -7.42 -19.41
CA HIS A 153 -4.62 -8.69 -19.58
C HIS A 153 -5.17 -8.92 -21.00
N GLY A 154 -4.68 -8.18 -21.99
CA GLY A 154 -5.03 -8.38 -23.41
C GLY A 154 -6.44 -7.94 -23.81
N GLN A 155 -7.17 -7.24 -22.93
CA GLN A 155 -8.52 -6.76 -23.18
C GLN A 155 -8.52 -5.34 -23.78
N GLY A 156 -7.76 -5.14 -24.87
CA GLY A 156 -7.54 -3.82 -25.48
C GLY A 156 -8.81 -3.06 -25.83
N ASN A 157 -9.85 -3.76 -26.32
CA ASN A 157 -11.15 -3.16 -26.62
C ASN A 157 -11.81 -2.53 -25.38
N GLN A 158 -11.67 -3.17 -24.21
CA GLN A 158 -12.18 -2.62 -22.96
C GLN A 158 -11.34 -1.46 -22.45
N ALA A 159 -10.02 -1.52 -22.61
CA ALA A 159 -9.14 -0.38 -22.29
C ALA A 159 -9.51 0.88 -23.10
N ILE A 160 -9.71 0.73 -24.42
CA ILE A 160 -10.15 1.84 -25.29
C ILE A 160 -11.55 2.34 -24.90
N SER A 161 -12.46 1.43 -24.54
CA SER A 161 -13.81 1.83 -24.12
C SER A 161 -13.77 2.68 -22.84
N PHE A 162 -12.90 2.33 -21.88
CA PHE A 162 -12.69 3.11 -20.66
C PHE A 162 -12.03 4.46 -20.94
N PHE A 163 -11.02 4.51 -21.82
CA PHE A 163 -10.37 5.76 -22.23
C PHE A 163 -11.37 6.75 -22.85
N LYS A 164 -12.18 6.29 -23.81
CA LYS A 164 -13.22 7.12 -24.45
C LYS A 164 -14.28 7.63 -23.47
N LYS A 165 -14.69 6.80 -22.49
CA LYS A 165 -15.64 7.21 -21.45
C LYS A 165 -15.06 8.28 -20.54
N HIS A 166 -13.77 8.21 -20.23
CA HIS A 166 -13.08 9.19 -19.42
C HIS A 166 -12.94 10.54 -20.15
N ASP A 167 -12.54 10.55 -21.43
CA ASP A 167 -12.36 11.77 -22.22
C ASP A 167 -13.65 12.59 -22.37
N GLY A 168 -14.82 11.94 -22.44
CA GLY A 168 -16.11 12.64 -22.48
C GLY A 168 -16.48 13.39 -21.18
N SER A 169 -15.71 13.23 -20.10
CA SER A 169 -15.93 13.91 -18.81
C SER A 169 -14.97 15.07 -18.54
N TRP A 170 -13.93 15.24 -19.38
CA TRP A 170 -13.11 16.44 -19.38
C TRP A 170 -13.81 17.46 -20.28
N GLY A 171 -14.34 18.54 -19.68
CA GLY A 171 -14.67 19.72 -20.47
C GLY A 171 -13.44 20.19 -21.26
N PRO A 172 -13.63 20.91 -22.38
CA PRO A 172 -12.52 21.36 -23.22
C PRO A 172 -11.51 22.14 -22.38
N VAL A 173 -10.23 21.84 -22.61
CA VAL A 173 -9.05 22.52 -22.05
C VAL A 173 -9.04 24.01 -22.42
#